data_AF-A0AAN6WZC8-F1
#
_entry.id   AF-A0AAN6WZC8-F1
#
_cell.length_a   1.000
_cell.length_b   1.000
_cell.length_c   1.000
_cell.angle_alpha   90.00
_cell.angle_beta   90.00
_cell.angle_gamma   90.00
#
_symmetry.space_group_name_H-M   'P 1'
#
loop_
_entity.id
_entity.type
_entity.pdbx_description
1 polymer ?
#
loop_
_entity_poly.entity_id
_entity_poly.type
_entity_poly.pdbx_seq_one_letter_code
_entity_poly.pdbx_strand_id
1 'polypeptide(L)'
;MRGTRPLGVVIKLGTSSIVDEKSHEPLLSILTLIVETAVRLRKDGHKVIIVSSGAIGVGLRRMDVEKRPKHLSKLQALAAIGQCRLMSLWDSLFNHLRQPIAQILLTRNDIADRSRYLNAQRTINELLDMGVIPIVNENDTLAVSEIKFGDNDTLSAITAAMVHADLLFLMTDVDCLYDKNPRTNPDAQPIEVVEDIGSLVADVSTAGSSLGTGGMSTKIVAARLATSAGVTTVITRSSNPGNIINIVKHIQASRSPPSPASKIAQPEPSSNGQNNTEALLQASVSSSTPRSNKIPLHTRFLPSPHPVRDRYFWILHGLRPHGTLYIDPGAYKALVGKAGLLAAGVVDVEGVFAQQEAVRICVVEKKRSTPGEDGKLWEGTATEVGRALTNYASSEIARIKGHQSAEIPALLGYMDSEYVAQRESISFFSFSGVSRPATPVREIVASHEPAASRAQTPLASPGEEKGVVVGL
;
A
#
# COMPACT_ATOMS: atom_id res chain seq x y z
N MET A 1 -12.63 19.52 -23.73
CA MET A 1 -11.30 18.95 -23.41
C MET A 1 -11.53 17.67 -22.60
N ARG A 2 -11.14 16.49 -23.07
CA ARG A 2 -11.16 15.28 -22.22
C ARG A 2 -10.09 15.48 -21.14
N GLY A 3 -10.50 15.74 -19.90
CA GLY A 3 -9.57 15.92 -18.78
C GLY A 3 -8.74 14.67 -18.54
N THR A 4 -7.52 14.84 -18.03
CA THR A 4 -6.68 13.73 -17.58
C THR A 4 -7.40 12.92 -16.50
N ARG A 5 -7.35 11.59 -16.59
CA ARG A 5 -8.01 10.69 -15.62
C ARG A 5 -7.58 11.03 -14.18
N PRO A 6 -8.53 11.26 -13.24
CA PRO A 6 -8.25 11.36 -11.81
C PRO A 6 -7.46 10.16 -11.29
N LEU A 7 -6.52 10.41 -10.39
CA LEU A 7 -5.71 9.37 -9.75
C LEU A 7 -5.86 9.43 -8.24
N GLY A 8 -5.81 8.28 -7.57
CA GLY A 8 -5.56 8.19 -6.14
C GLY A 8 -4.07 8.31 -5.84
N VAL A 9 -3.68 9.28 -5.00
CA VAL A 9 -2.28 9.59 -4.67
C VAL A 9 -2.11 9.57 -3.16
N VAL A 10 -1.28 8.65 -2.67
CA VAL A 10 -0.85 8.60 -1.26
C VAL A 10 0.56 9.19 -1.17
N ILE A 11 0.76 10.15 -0.27
CA ILE A 11 2.05 10.80 -0.05
C ILE A 11 2.52 10.49 1.37
N LYS A 12 3.57 9.67 1.51
CA LYS A 12 4.17 9.35 2.79
C LYS A 12 5.29 10.32 3.12
N LEU A 13 5.24 10.89 4.31
CA LEU A 13 6.24 11.82 4.84
C LEU A 13 6.93 11.19 6.05
N GLY A 14 8.27 11.12 6.01
CA GLY A 14 9.07 10.70 7.16
C GLY A 14 9.25 11.82 8.18
N THR A 15 9.66 11.47 9.41
CA THR A 15 9.92 12.44 10.48
C THR A 15 10.90 13.53 10.04
N SER A 16 11.94 13.17 9.29
CA SER A 16 12.95 14.10 8.75
C SER A 16 12.41 15.09 7.71
N SER A 17 11.20 14.86 7.18
CA SER A 17 10.51 15.81 6.29
C SER A 17 9.59 16.77 7.06
N ILE A 18 9.35 16.50 8.34
CA ILE A 18 8.40 17.24 9.18
C ILE A 18 9.14 18.09 10.22
N VAL A 19 10.18 17.55 10.86
CA VAL A 19 10.95 18.21 11.91
C VAL A 19 12.46 18.10 11.66
N ASP A 20 13.20 19.09 12.14
CA ASP A 20 14.66 19.09 12.10
C ASP A 20 15.29 18.01 12.99
N GLU A 21 16.41 17.48 12.49
CA GLU A 21 17.45 16.67 13.14
C GLU A 21 17.66 16.93 14.65
N LYS A 22 17.97 18.19 14.93
CA LYS A 22 18.68 18.62 16.13
C LYS A 22 17.82 19.55 16.96
N SER A 23 17.16 20.51 16.31
CA SER A 23 16.31 21.47 17.01
C SER A 23 14.91 20.93 17.28
N HIS A 24 14.52 19.83 16.60
CA HIS A 24 13.15 19.30 16.58
C HIS A 24 12.11 20.31 16.07
N GLU A 25 12.55 21.40 15.45
CA GLU A 25 11.64 22.43 14.95
C GLU A 25 10.94 21.95 13.67
N PRO A 26 9.65 22.27 13.50
CA PRO A 26 8.95 21.96 12.25
C PRO A 26 9.61 22.63 11.04
N LEU A 27 9.81 21.86 9.97
CA LEU A 27 10.39 22.34 8.71
C LEU A 27 9.32 23.06 7.88
N LEU A 28 8.92 24.26 8.31
CA LEU A 28 7.78 25.00 7.76
C LEU A 28 7.85 25.21 6.24
N SER A 29 9.04 25.41 5.67
CA SER A 29 9.24 25.56 4.23
C SER A 29 8.82 24.29 3.46
N ILE A 30 9.27 23.12 3.94
CA ILE A 30 8.92 21.82 3.34
C ILE A 30 7.43 21.53 3.56
N LEU A 31 6.91 21.75 4.77
CA LEU A 31 5.50 21.52 5.09
C LEU A 31 4.57 22.36 4.21
N THR A 32 4.89 23.64 4.02
CA THR A 32 4.10 24.54 3.15
C THR A 32 4.13 24.05 1.70
N LEU A 33 5.29 23.61 1.20
CA LEU A 33 5.41 23.08 -0.16
C LEU A 33 4.63 21.76 -0.34
N ILE A 34 4.55 20.91 0.69
CA ILE A 34 3.70 19.72 0.70
C ILE A 34 2.23 20.11 0.59
N VAL A 35 1.79 21.09 1.40
CA VAL A 35 0.41 21.60 1.37
C VAL A 35 0.05 22.12 -0.01
N GLU A 36 0.89 22.98 -0.59
CA GLU A 36 0.68 23.50 -1.95
C GLU A 36 0.61 22.39 -2.98
N THR A 37 1.51 21.41 -2.89
CA THR A 37 1.56 20.24 -3.78
C THR A 37 0.28 19.41 -3.68
N ALA A 38 -0.16 19.07 -2.47
CA ALA A 38 -1.35 18.27 -2.24
C ALA A 38 -2.63 18.98 -2.70
N VAL A 39 -2.78 20.28 -2.39
CA VAL A 39 -3.92 21.09 -2.84
C VAL A 39 -3.92 21.24 -4.36
N ARG A 40 -2.75 21.38 -4.99
CA ARG A 40 -2.65 21.47 -6.45
C ARG A 40 -3.04 20.17 -7.13
N LEU A 41 -2.57 19.02 -6.64
CA LEU A 41 -3.01 17.71 -7.13
C LEU A 41 -4.53 17.55 -6.99
N ARG A 42 -5.11 17.96 -5.86
CA ARG A 42 -6.57 17.95 -5.67
C ARG A 42 -7.29 18.85 -6.67
N LYS A 43 -6.78 20.07 -6.91
CA LYS A 43 -7.34 20.99 -7.92
C LYS A 43 -7.25 20.42 -9.35
N ASP A 44 -6.22 19.63 -9.64
CA ASP A 44 -6.06 18.89 -10.89
C ASP A 44 -7.01 17.65 -10.97
N GLY A 45 -7.84 17.42 -9.94
CA GLY A 45 -8.87 16.37 -9.90
C GLY A 45 -8.44 15.07 -9.21
N HIS A 46 -7.23 15.01 -8.65
CA HIS A 46 -6.73 13.82 -7.97
C HIS A 46 -7.30 13.68 -6.55
N LYS A 47 -7.45 12.43 -6.09
CA LYS A 47 -7.76 12.09 -4.69
C LYS A 47 -6.45 11.96 -3.93
N VAL A 48 -6.23 12.77 -2.89
CA VAL A 48 -4.93 12.85 -2.19
C VAL A 48 -5.08 12.44 -0.73
N ILE A 49 -4.20 11.54 -0.27
CA ILE A 49 -4.05 11.16 1.13
C ILE A 49 -2.61 11.45 1.56
N ILE A 50 -2.42 11.96 2.77
CA ILE A 50 -1.10 12.13 3.38
C ILE A 50 -0.95 11.11 4.50
N VAL A 51 0.19 10.40 4.52
CA VAL A 51 0.58 9.51 5.62
C VAL A 51 1.77 10.17 6.31
N SER A 52 1.54 10.77 7.48
CA SER A 52 2.54 11.62 8.15
C SER A 52 3.19 10.89 9.30
N SER A 53 4.52 10.98 9.44
CA SER A 53 5.22 10.75 10.71
C SER A 53 5.35 12.05 11.51
N GLY A 54 6.23 12.07 12.52
CA GLY A 54 6.66 13.31 13.18
C GLY A 54 5.98 13.62 14.51
N ALA A 55 4.94 12.88 14.92
CA ALA A 55 4.24 13.12 16.19
C ALA A 55 5.20 13.18 17.39
N ILE A 56 6.03 12.15 17.59
CA ILE A 56 7.01 12.14 18.68
C ILE A 56 8.02 13.30 18.55
N GLY A 57 8.50 13.61 17.34
CA GLY A 57 9.45 14.71 17.11
C GLY A 57 8.86 16.08 17.50
N VAL A 58 7.62 16.34 17.09
CA VAL A 58 6.88 17.54 17.49
C VAL A 58 6.62 17.55 19.00
N GLY A 59 6.36 16.39 19.60
CA GLY A 59 6.19 16.23 21.05
C GLY A 59 7.46 16.56 21.83
N LEU A 60 8.62 16.10 21.35
CA LEU A 60 9.93 16.42 21.93
C LEU A 60 10.17 17.92 21.95
N ARG A 61 9.95 18.61 20.83
CA ARG A 61 10.06 20.07 20.76
C ARG A 61 9.07 20.77 21.68
N ARG A 62 7.82 20.31 21.73
CA ARG A 62 6.76 20.94 22.52
C ARG A 62 7.03 20.88 24.03
N MET A 63 7.75 19.84 24.47
CA MET A 63 8.06 19.56 25.86
C MET A 63 9.52 19.92 26.22
N ASP A 64 10.26 20.55 25.31
CA ASP A 64 11.68 20.88 25.46
C ASP A 64 12.54 19.68 25.90
N VAL A 65 12.24 18.50 25.35
CA VAL A 65 12.97 17.27 25.60
C VAL A 65 14.05 17.10 24.54
N GLU A 66 15.31 17.27 24.94
CA GLU A 66 16.47 17.19 24.04
C GLU A 66 16.70 15.79 23.47
N LYS A 67 16.51 14.75 24.28
CA LYS A 67 16.84 13.37 23.92
C LYS A 67 15.59 12.51 23.88
N ARG A 68 15.41 11.80 22.76
CA ARG A 68 14.34 10.82 22.58
C ARG A 68 14.38 9.77 23.70
N PRO A 69 13.31 9.62 24.51
CA PRO A 69 13.26 8.62 25.57
C PRO A 69 13.31 7.18 25.05
N LYS A 70 13.78 6.25 25.88
CA LYS A 70 13.77 4.80 25.58
C LYS A 70 12.51 4.09 26.07
N HIS A 71 11.88 4.59 27.14
CA HIS A 71 10.69 3.96 27.72
C HIS A 71 9.47 4.18 26.83
N LEU A 72 8.75 3.09 26.51
CA LEU A 72 7.58 3.10 25.65
C LEU A 72 6.52 4.10 26.13
N SER A 73 6.15 4.06 27.41
CA SER A 73 5.12 4.96 27.97
C SER A 73 5.45 6.45 27.78
N LYS A 74 6.73 6.83 27.91
CA LYS A 74 7.19 8.20 27.63
C LYS A 74 7.09 8.55 26.15
N LEU A 75 7.44 7.60 25.27
CA LEU A 75 7.28 7.79 23.82
C LEU A 75 5.81 7.95 23.43
N GLN A 76 4.91 7.14 23.98
CA GLN A 76 3.47 7.23 23.76
C GLN A 76 2.89 8.55 24.26
N ALA A 77 3.31 9.01 25.44
CA ALA A 77 2.91 10.31 25.98
C ALA A 77 3.38 11.47 25.08
N LEU A 78 4.64 11.44 24.62
CA LEU A 78 5.17 12.42 23.69
C LEU A 78 4.46 12.38 22.33
N ALA A 79 4.12 11.19 21.85
CA ALA A 79 3.35 11.02 20.63
C ALA A 79 1.95 11.63 20.77
N ALA A 80 1.25 11.39 21.88
CA ALA A 80 -0.07 11.98 22.13
C ALA A 80 -0.02 13.52 22.16
N ILE A 81 0.96 14.10 22.87
CA ILE A 81 1.18 15.56 22.92
C ILE A 81 1.49 16.10 21.52
N GLY A 82 2.44 15.44 20.84
CA GLY A 82 2.94 15.87 19.56
C GLY A 82 1.95 15.69 18.41
N GLN A 83 1.10 14.66 18.46
CA GLN A 83 0.05 14.42 17.46
C GLN A 83 -1.01 15.53 17.48
N CYS A 84 -1.40 16.01 18.67
CA CYS A 84 -2.28 17.18 18.79
C CYS A 84 -1.66 18.42 18.12
N ARG A 85 -0.37 18.66 18.38
CA ARG A 85 0.35 19.80 17.81
C ARG A 85 0.60 19.65 16.30
N LEU A 86 0.91 18.45 15.83
CA LEU A 86 1.12 18.13 14.42
C LEU A 86 -0.15 18.38 13.62
N MET A 87 -1.32 17.95 14.11
CA MET A 87 -2.59 18.23 13.44
C MET A 87 -2.94 19.71 13.44
N SER A 88 -2.72 20.43 14.54
CA SER A 88 -2.90 21.88 14.59
C SER A 88 -2.02 22.60 13.56
N LEU A 89 -0.78 22.14 13.36
CA LEU A 89 0.11 22.69 12.35
C LEU A 89 -0.39 22.41 10.93
N TRP A 90 -0.77 21.17 10.64
CA TRP A 90 -1.36 20.81 9.33
C TRP A 90 -2.61 21.63 9.04
N ASP A 91 -3.55 21.69 9.98
CA ASP A 91 -4.82 22.42 9.83
C ASP A 91 -4.57 23.91 9.55
N SER A 92 -3.67 24.54 10.32
CA SER A 92 -3.30 25.94 10.09
C SER A 92 -2.73 26.17 8.70
N LEU A 93 -1.85 25.30 8.20
CA LEU A 93 -1.23 25.44 6.88
C LEU A 93 -2.24 25.21 5.75
N PHE A 94 -3.06 24.16 5.83
CA PHE A 94 -4.08 23.86 4.83
C PHE A 94 -5.22 24.89 4.80
N ASN A 95 -5.55 25.48 5.96
CA ASN A 95 -6.60 26.50 6.07
C ASN A 95 -6.30 27.77 5.26
N HIS A 96 -5.02 28.14 5.08
CA HIS A 96 -4.64 29.24 4.19
C HIS A 96 -5.09 29.02 2.73
N LEU A 97 -5.26 27.77 2.31
CA LEU A 97 -5.75 27.39 0.98
C LEU A 97 -7.22 26.93 0.99
N ARG A 98 -7.93 27.10 2.12
CA ARG A 98 -9.32 26.63 2.33
C ARG A 98 -9.51 25.14 2.00
N GLN A 99 -8.50 24.33 2.31
CA GLN A 99 -8.57 22.88 2.12
C GLN A 99 -8.92 22.22 3.45
N PRO A 100 -10.10 21.60 3.58
CA PRO A 100 -10.40 20.80 4.77
C PRO A 100 -9.49 19.56 4.82
N ILE A 101 -9.07 19.20 6.03
CA ILE A 101 -8.34 17.97 6.32
C ILE A 101 -9.09 17.14 7.37
N ALA A 102 -8.78 15.86 7.46
CA ALA A 102 -9.32 14.99 8.50
C ALA A 102 -8.21 14.12 9.09
N GLN A 103 -8.19 14.00 10.42
CA GLN A 103 -7.26 13.11 11.11
C GLN A 103 -7.78 11.67 11.05
N ILE A 104 -6.91 10.73 10.70
CA ILE A 104 -7.17 9.29 10.80
C ILE A 104 -6.02 8.65 11.58
N LEU A 105 -6.37 7.96 12.66
CA LEU A 105 -5.42 7.22 13.49
C LEU A 105 -5.76 5.73 13.41
N LEU A 106 -4.77 4.91 13.00
CA LEU A 106 -4.95 3.47 12.86
C LEU A 106 -3.86 2.73 13.63
N THR A 107 -4.19 1.55 14.13
CA THR A 107 -3.20 0.58 14.61
C THR A 107 -3.15 -0.62 13.68
N ARG A 108 -2.13 -1.47 13.86
CA ARG A 108 -2.08 -2.78 13.22
C ARG A 108 -3.31 -3.63 13.55
N ASN A 109 -3.82 -3.56 14.79
CA ASN A 109 -4.99 -4.35 15.19
C ASN A 109 -6.25 -3.92 14.44
N ASP A 110 -6.37 -2.64 14.10
CA ASP A 110 -7.50 -2.13 13.31
C ASP A 110 -7.42 -2.58 11.84
N ILE A 111 -6.20 -2.71 11.31
CA ILE A 111 -5.97 -3.25 9.98
C ILE A 111 -6.18 -4.77 9.97
N ALA A 112 -5.79 -5.47 11.04
CA ALA A 112 -5.90 -6.91 11.17
C ALA A 112 -7.36 -7.37 11.36
N ASP A 113 -8.22 -6.56 11.96
CA ASP A 113 -9.65 -6.87 12.03
C ASP A 113 -10.35 -6.48 10.72
N ARG A 114 -11.04 -7.44 10.09
CA ARG A 114 -11.68 -7.21 8.79
C ARG A 114 -12.77 -6.14 8.84
N SER A 115 -13.54 -6.09 9.91
CA SER A 115 -14.65 -5.17 10.06
C SER A 115 -14.13 -3.75 10.25
N ARG A 116 -13.12 -3.57 11.11
CA ARG A 116 -12.43 -2.30 11.33
C ARG A 116 -11.71 -1.83 10.07
N TYR A 117 -11.04 -2.73 9.34
CA TYR A 117 -10.42 -2.44 8.05
C TYR A 117 -11.44 -1.86 7.05
N LEU A 118 -12.60 -2.52 6.89
CA LEU A 118 -13.64 -2.05 5.97
C LEU A 118 -14.25 -0.72 6.43
N ASN A 119 -14.40 -0.50 7.74
CA ASN A 119 -14.88 0.77 8.27
C ASN A 119 -13.88 1.90 8.01
N ALA A 120 -12.58 1.66 8.22
CA ALA A 120 -11.53 2.62 7.88
C ALA A 120 -11.53 2.95 6.39
N GLN A 121 -11.61 1.93 5.51
CA GLN A 121 -11.69 2.10 4.06
C GLN A 121 -12.88 2.99 3.65
N ARG A 122 -14.08 2.70 4.16
CA ARG A 122 -15.30 3.47 3.87
C ARG A 122 -15.18 4.92 4.31
N THR A 123 -14.72 5.16 5.53
CA THR A 123 -14.51 6.51 6.06
C THR A 123 -13.52 7.30 5.21
N ILE A 124 -12.39 6.69 4.85
CA ILE A 124 -11.39 7.36 4.01
C ILE A 124 -11.96 7.69 2.62
N ASN A 125 -12.69 6.76 2.01
CA ASN A 125 -13.32 6.99 0.70
C ASN A 125 -14.36 8.12 0.75
N GLU A 126 -15.21 8.15 1.77
CA GLU A 126 -16.20 9.22 1.95
C GLU A 126 -15.52 10.58 2.12
N LEU A 127 -14.45 10.67 2.93
CA LEU A 127 -13.67 11.89 3.08
C LEU A 127 -13.10 12.38 1.75
N LEU A 128 -12.60 11.47 0.91
CA LEU A 128 -12.11 11.81 -0.42
C LEU A 128 -13.22 12.31 -1.35
N ASP A 129 -14.42 11.72 -1.27
CA ASP A 129 -15.59 12.15 -2.05
C ASP A 129 -16.12 13.52 -1.59
N MET A 130 -15.98 13.84 -0.30
CA MET A 130 -16.21 15.18 0.26
C MET A 130 -15.13 16.21 -0.12
N GLY A 131 -14.06 15.80 -0.83
CA GLY A 131 -12.95 16.67 -1.21
C GLY A 131 -12.00 17.03 -0.05
N VAL A 132 -12.07 16.31 1.05
CA VAL A 132 -11.18 16.42 2.22
C VAL A 132 -9.86 15.69 1.92
N ILE A 133 -8.74 16.19 2.44
CA ILE A 133 -7.45 15.46 2.41
C ILE A 133 -7.26 14.74 3.74
N PRO A 134 -7.35 13.40 3.79
CA PRO A 134 -7.08 12.64 5.01
C PRO A 134 -5.59 12.68 5.36
N ILE A 135 -5.30 12.93 6.64
CA ILE A 135 -3.97 12.82 7.25
C ILE A 135 -3.96 11.58 8.13
N VAL A 136 -3.36 10.51 7.63
CA VAL A 136 -3.25 9.20 8.29
C VAL A 136 -1.96 9.15 9.09
N ASN A 137 -2.03 8.67 10.34
CA ASN A 137 -0.87 8.33 11.15
C ASN A 137 -1.15 7.09 12.02
N GLU A 138 -0.09 6.47 12.55
CA GLU A 138 -0.24 5.40 13.54
C GLU A 138 -0.79 5.97 14.86
N ASN A 139 -1.68 5.22 15.50
CA ASN A 139 -2.15 5.56 16.85
C ASN A 139 -1.12 5.10 17.89
N ASP A 140 -0.06 5.89 18.06
CA ASP A 140 1.06 5.60 18.97
C ASP A 140 0.61 5.28 20.41
N THR A 141 -0.47 5.88 20.90
CA THR A 141 -0.99 5.64 22.25
C THR A 141 -1.43 4.18 22.46
N LEU A 142 -1.93 3.54 21.41
CA LEU A 142 -2.41 2.15 21.43
C LEU A 142 -1.40 1.17 20.80
N ALA A 143 -0.37 1.68 20.13
CA ALA A 143 0.66 0.86 19.49
C ALA A 143 1.58 0.21 20.54
N VAL A 144 1.85 -1.09 20.37
CA VAL A 144 2.76 -1.86 21.23
C VAL A 144 4.14 -2.00 20.57
N SER A 145 5.21 -1.89 21.36
CA SER A 145 6.61 -1.85 20.85
C SER A 145 7.14 -3.15 20.26
N GLU A 146 6.51 -4.29 20.56
CA GLU A 146 7.06 -5.64 20.31
C GLU A 146 6.92 -6.09 18.84
N ILE A 147 6.33 -5.27 17.99
CA ILE A 147 6.09 -5.57 16.58
C ILE A 147 7.02 -4.68 15.74
N LYS A 148 8.21 -5.19 15.42
CA LYS A 148 9.21 -4.54 14.52
C LYS A 148 8.78 -4.53 13.05
N PHE A 149 7.55 -4.08 12.78
CA PHE A 149 7.03 -3.63 11.48
C PHE A 149 6.06 -2.48 11.78
N GLY A 150 6.60 -1.40 12.34
CA GLY A 150 5.87 -0.23 12.85
C GLY A 150 6.49 1.04 12.29
N ASP A 151 6.49 1.14 10.96
CA ASP A 151 6.96 2.33 10.28
C ASP A 151 5.88 2.85 9.33
N ASN A 152 5.80 4.17 9.19
CA ASN A 152 4.77 4.77 8.34
C ASN A 152 4.98 4.44 6.85
N ASP A 153 6.12 3.87 6.44
CA ASP A 153 6.27 3.33 5.07
C ASP A 153 5.28 2.16 4.87
N THR A 154 5.27 1.19 5.79
CA THR A 154 4.34 0.05 5.75
C THR A 154 2.88 0.52 5.88
N LEU A 155 2.59 1.42 6.82
CA LEU A 155 1.23 1.98 6.96
C LEU A 155 0.78 2.67 5.68
N SER A 156 1.66 3.39 4.99
CA SER A 156 1.33 4.06 3.73
C SER A 156 1.03 3.09 2.60
N ALA A 157 1.75 1.97 2.52
CA ALA A 157 1.49 0.92 1.55
C ALA A 157 0.15 0.21 1.81
N ILE A 158 -0.17 -0.06 3.08
CA ILE A 158 -1.47 -0.62 3.46
C ILE A 158 -2.60 0.38 3.15
N THR A 159 -2.40 1.66 3.47
CA THR A 159 -3.36 2.73 3.18
C THR A 159 -3.61 2.83 1.68
N ALA A 160 -2.55 2.85 0.87
CA ALA A 160 -2.65 2.90 -0.59
C ALA A 160 -3.39 1.70 -1.17
N ALA A 161 -3.10 0.50 -0.69
CA ALA A 161 -3.81 -0.71 -1.07
C ALA A 161 -5.29 -0.67 -0.64
N MET A 162 -5.57 -0.26 0.60
CA MET A 162 -6.91 -0.15 1.16
C MET A 162 -7.80 0.78 0.35
N VAL A 163 -7.29 1.91 -0.14
CA VAL A 163 -8.09 2.86 -0.94
C VAL A 163 -7.95 2.67 -2.44
N HIS A 164 -7.29 1.60 -2.89
CA HIS A 164 -6.98 1.36 -4.30
C HIS A 164 -6.31 2.55 -5.00
N ALA A 165 -5.33 3.17 -4.34
CA ALA A 165 -4.61 4.29 -4.91
C ALA A 165 -3.85 3.87 -6.18
N ASP A 166 -3.72 4.79 -7.14
CA ASP A 166 -2.90 4.55 -8.33
C ASP A 166 -1.41 4.72 -8.03
N LEU A 167 -1.09 5.64 -7.11
CA LEU A 167 0.27 6.06 -6.78
C LEU A 167 0.52 6.13 -5.28
N LEU A 168 1.67 5.60 -4.85
CA LEU A 168 2.25 5.82 -3.52
C LEU A 168 3.61 6.51 -3.67
N PHE A 169 3.77 7.69 -3.06
CA PHE A 169 5.03 8.40 -2.96
C PHE A 169 5.67 8.17 -1.59
N LEU A 170 6.84 7.55 -1.56
CA LEU A 170 7.69 7.42 -0.39
C LEU A 170 8.74 8.54 -0.41
N MET A 171 8.48 9.63 0.30
CA MET A 171 9.37 10.78 0.36
C MET A 171 10.57 10.47 1.28
N THR A 172 11.80 10.63 0.76
CA THR A 172 13.04 10.28 1.47
C THR A 172 14.13 11.34 1.32
N ASP A 173 15.26 11.20 2.01
CA ASP A 173 16.42 12.08 1.89
C ASP A 173 17.20 11.93 0.57
N VAL A 174 17.12 10.76 -0.08
CA VAL A 174 17.65 10.49 -1.42
C VAL A 174 16.64 10.82 -2.54
N ASP A 175 17.12 11.06 -3.75
CA ASP A 175 16.29 11.32 -4.93
C ASP A 175 15.76 10.06 -5.61
N CYS A 176 16.53 8.98 -5.60
CA CYS A 176 16.12 7.68 -6.12
C CYS A 176 16.85 6.55 -5.38
N LEU A 177 16.53 5.31 -5.72
CA LEU A 177 17.33 4.14 -5.42
C LEU A 177 18.59 4.14 -6.30
N TYR A 178 19.68 3.64 -5.76
CA TYR A 178 20.95 3.47 -6.47
C TYR A 178 21.35 1.99 -6.39
N ASP A 179 22.11 1.52 -7.38
CA ASP A 179 22.67 0.16 -7.39
C ASP A 179 23.66 -0.09 -6.24
N LYS A 180 24.35 0.97 -5.80
CA LYS A 180 25.28 1.00 -4.67
C LYS A 180 24.97 2.20 -3.77
N ASN A 181 25.48 2.19 -2.54
CA ASN A 181 25.32 3.36 -1.67
C ASN A 181 26.11 4.56 -2.24
N PRO A 182 25.43 5.66 -2.65
CA PRO A 182 26.08 6.80 -3.31
C PRO A 182 26.92 7.65 -2.35
N ARG A 183 26.75 7.49 -1.02
CA ARG A 183 27.59 8.18 -0.02
C ARG A 183 28.98 7.58 0.08
N THR A 184 29.13 6.30 -0.25
CA THR A 184 30.39 5.56 -0.16
C THR A 184 30.96 5.17 -1.52
N ASN A 185 30.14 5.15 -2.57
CA ASN A 185 30.52 4.74 -3.93
C ASN A 185 30.18 5.86 -4.93
N PRO A 186 31.16 6.64 -5.41
CA PRO A 186 30.93 7.72 -6.36
C PRO A 186 30.42 7.26 -7.74
N ASP A 187 30.62 5.99 -8.09
CA ASP A 187 30.18 5.38 -9.35
C ASP A 187 28.73 4.85 -9.31
N ALA A 188 28.05 4.99 -8.17
CA ALA A 188 26.67 4.54 -7.98
C ALA A 188 25.72 5.10 -9.06
N GLN A 189 25.01 4.21 -9.73
CA GLN A 189 24.07 4.55 -10.79
C GLN A 189 22.64 4.57 -10.28
N PRO A 190 21.82 5.56 -10.72
CA PRO A 190 20.43 5.64 -10.33
C PRO A 190 19.60 4.51 -10.97
N ILE A 191 18.69 3.93 -10.19
CA ILE A 191 17.70 2.96 -10.66
C ILE A 191 16.39 3.71 -10.87
N GLU A 192 16.02 3.97 -12.12
CA GLU A 192 14.82 4.75 -12.44
C GLU A 192 13.53 3.91 -12.43
N VAL A 193 13.60 2.65 -12.88
CA VAL A 193 12.44 1.76 -12.95
C VAL A 193 12.77 0.41 -12.36
N VAL A 194 11.84 -0.11 -11.58
CA VAL A 194 11.88 -1.46 -11.01
C VAL A 194 10.63 -2.20 -11.46
N GLU A 195 10.81 -3.20 -12.32
CA GLU A 195 9.71 -4.05 -12.80
C GLU A 195 9.40 -5.19 -11.83
N ASP A 196 10.44 -5.84 -11.31
CA ASP A 196 10.34 -6.88 -10.29
C ASP A 196 11.23 -6.55 -9.09
N ILE A 197 10.60 -6.49 -7.91
CA ILE A 197 11.28 -6.23 -6.64
C ILE A 197 11.95 -7.52 -6.12
N GLY A 198 11.54 -8.70 -6.59
CA GLY A 198 12.20 -9.98 -6.32
C GLY A 198 13.62 -10.06 -6.89
N SER A 199 13.85 -9.50 -8.08
CA SER A 199 15.18 -9.46 -8.73
C SER A 199 16.11 -8.37 -8.20
N LEU A 200 15.66 -7.58 -7.22
CA LEU A 200 16.37 -6.40 -6.78
C LEU A 200 17.49 -6.75 -5.80
N VAL A 201 18.71 -6.88 -6.32
CA VAL A 201 19.95 -7.09 -5.56
C VAL A 201 20.50 -5.74 -5.10
N ALA A 202 19.72 -4.94 -4.36
CA ALA A 202 20.27 -3.74 -3.74
C ALA A 202 20.85 -4.11 -2.37
N ASP A 203 22.04 -3.60 -2.06
CA ASP A 203 22.62 -3.72 -0.72
C ASP A 203 21.86 -2.81 0.25
N VAL A 204 20.81 -3.35 0.87
CA VAL A 204 19.84 -2.60 1.68
C VAL A 204 20.32 -2.35 3.12
N SER A 205 21.61 -2.54 3.39
CA SER A 205 22.17 -2.70 4.73
C SER A 205 22.46 -1.40 5.50
N THR A 206 22.13 -0.21 4.97
CA THR A 206 22.48 1.06 5.66
C THR A 206 21.36 1.65 6.52
N ALA A 207 21.69 1.94 7.79
CA ALA A 207 20.83 2.46 8.83
C ALA A 207 20.29 3.88 8.53
N GLY A 208 19.02 4.12 8.89
CA GLY A 208 18.34 5.41 8.79
C GLY A 208 18.88 6.48 9.76
N SER A 209 18.43 7.73 9.59
CA SER A 209 18.78 8.86 10.46
C SER A 209 18.34 8.62 11.92
N SER A 210 18.95 9.33 12.88
CA SER A 210 18.75 9.09 14.31
C SER A 210 17.30 9.34 14.79
N LEU A 211 16.51 10.08 13.99
CA LEU A 211 15.10 10.39 14.24
C LEU A 211 14.09 9.60 13.40
N GLY A 212 14.55 8.85 12.39
CA GLY A 212 13.72 8.01 11.54
C GLY A 212 13.85 6.53 11.90
N THR A 213 12.73 5.83 12.11
CA THR A 213 12.73 4.39 12.38
C THR A 213 12.88 3.53 11.11
N GLY A 214 12.72 4.12 9.92
CA GLY A 214 12.65 3.40 8.63
C GLY A 214 13.79 3.77 7.66
N GLY A 215 14.66 2.80 7.38
CA GLY A 215 15.75 2.90 6.41
C GLY A 215 15.29 2.68 4.96
N MET A 216 16.22 2.34 4.06
CA MET A 216 15.86 1.92 2.71
C MET A 216 15.15 0.55 2.67
N SER A 217 15.42 -0.31 3.67
CA SER A 217 14.79 -1.61 3.81
C SER A 217 13.28 -1.53 3.98
N THR A 218 12.80 -0.65 4.85
CA THR A 218 11.37 -0.48 5.07
C THR A 218 10.66 0.08 3.84
N LYS A 219 11.31 0.97 3.08
CA LYS A 219 10.79 1.51 1.82
C LYS A 219 10.67 0.44 0.73
N ILE A 220 11.65 -0.45 0.62
CA ILE A 220 11.58 -1.58 -0.32
C ILE A 220 10.46 -2.54 0.10
N VAL A 221 10.28 -2.79 1.40
CA VAL A 221 9.15 -3.62 1.87
C VAL A 221 7.80 -2.95 1.57
N ALA A 222 7.67 -1.65 1.83
CA ALA A 222 6.47 -0.88 1.51
C ALA A 222 6.19 -0.86 0.00
N ALA A 223 7.22 -0.69 -0.84
CA ALA A 223 7.09 -0.76 -2.29
C ALA A 223 6.65 -2.15 -2.74
N ARG A 224 7.21 -3.23 -2.18
CA ARG A 224 6.77 -4.61 -2.44
C ARG A 224 5.31 -4.82 -2.09
N LEU A 225 4.91 -4.30 -0.93
CA LEU A 225 3.55 -4.38 -0.45
C LEU A 225 2.58 -3.67 -1.41
N ALA A 226 2.83 -2.39 -1.68
CA ALA A 226 1.97 -1.55 -2.51
C ALA A 226 1.89 -2.08 -3.96
N THR A 227 3.02 -2.46 -4.56
CA THR A 227 3.03 -3.01 -5.94
C THR A 227 2.29 -4.34 -6.04
N SER A 228 2.33 -5.19 -5.01
CA SER A 228 1.52 -6.42 -4.98
C SER A 228 0.02 -6.14 -4.98
N ALA A 229 -0.42 -5.00 -4.45
CA ALA A 229 -1.80 -4.53 -4.49
C ALA A 229 -2.17 -3.77 -5.77
N GLY A 230 -1.25 -3.67 -6.74
CA GLY A 230 -1.48 -2.95 -7.99
C GLY A 230 -1.21 -1.44 -7.92
N VAL A 231 -0.61 -0.96 -6.83
CA VAL A 231 -0.24 0.45 -6.66
C VAL A 231 1.15 0.70 -7.24
N THR A 232 1.29 1.70 -8.12
CA THR A 232 2.62 2.14 -8.56
C THR A 232 3.30 2.90 -7.44
N THR A 233 4.49 2.48 -7.01
CA THR A 233 5.22 3.15 -5.92
C THR A 233 6.38 3.98 -6.46
N VAL A 234 6.60 5.17 -5.89
CA VAL A 234 7.65 6.09 -6.29
C VAL A 234 8.49 6.46 -5.06
N ILE A 235 9.82 6.35 -5.19
CA ILE A 235 10.77 6.93 -4.24
C ILE A 235 11.29 8.25 -4.83
N THR A 236 11.20 9.34 -4.07
CA THR A 236 11.71 10.65 -4.48
C THR A 236 12.11 11.52 -3.28
N ARG A 237 12.83 12.61 -3.56
CA ARG A 237 13.42 13.49 -2.54
C ARG A 237 12.37 14.34 -1.80
N SER A 238 12.40 14.25 -0.47
CA SER A 238 11.52 14.93 0.49
C SER A 238 11.75 16.42 0.62
N SER A 239 12.95 16.92 0.35
CA SER A 239 13.22 18.36 0.38
C SER A 239 12.65 19.13 -0.81
N ASN A 240 12.13 18.44 -1.83
CA ASN A 240 11.42 19.06 -2.94
C ASN A 240 10.11 18.33 -3.31
N PRO A 241 9.07 18.41 -2.45
CA PRO A 241 7.75 17.82 -2.67
C PRO A 241 7.06 18.27 -3.97
N GLY A 242 7.39 19.44 -4.50
CA GLY A 242 6.87 19.94 -5.77
C GLY A 242 7.16 19.03 -6.96
N ASN A 243 8.17 18.16 -6.86
CA ASN A 243 8.49 17.14 -7.86
C ASN A 243 7.34 16.17 -8.12
N ILE A 244 6.48 15.91 -7.12
CA ILE A 244 5.35 14.98 -7.24
C ILE A 244 4.45 15.37 -8.41
N ILE A 245 4.15 16.67 -8.60
CA ILE A 245 3.28 17.14 -9.69
C ILE A 245 3.88 16.78 -11.06
N ASN A 246 5.18 16.97 -11.23
CA ASN A 246 5.85 16.68 -12.50
C ASN A 246 5.93 15.18 -12.77
N ILE A 247 6.19 14.38 -11.73
CA ILE A 247 6.23 12.91 -11.81
C ILE A 247 4.83 12.36 -12.16
N VAL A 248 3.77 12.83 -11.49
CA VAL A 248 2.38 12.43 -11.78
C VAL A 248 2.03 12.71 -13.24
N LYS A 249 2.31 13.92 -13.73
CA LYS A 249 2.05 14.30 -15.13
C LYS A 249 2.82 13.43 -16.12
N HIS A 250 4.09 13.13 -15.83
CA HIS A 250 4.90 12.25 -16.65
C HIS A 250 4.33 10.82 -16.70
N ILE A 251 3.93 10.27 -15.55
CA ILE A 251 3.31 8.94 -15.46
C ILE A 251 2.00 8.90 -16.25
N GLN A 252 1.14 9.91 -16.12
CA GLN A 252 -0.12 9.99 -16.87
C GLN A 252 0.10 10.08 -18.38
N ALA A 253 1.11 10.85 -18.83
CA ALA A 253 1.47 10.95 -20.24
C ALA A 253 1.94 9.58 -20.78
N SER A 254 2.73 8.83 -20.01
CA SER A 254 3.22 7.50 -20.41
C SER A 254 2.14 6.41 -20.46
N ARG A 255 0.98 6.60 -19.82
CA ARG A 255 -0.15 5.65 -19.81
C ARG A 255 -1.17 5.87 -20.95
N SER A 256 -1.03 6.94 -21.73
CA SER A 256 -1.94 7.21 -22.85
C SER A 256 -1.59 6.30 -24.04
N PRO A 257 -2.55 5.65 -24.71
CA PRO A 257 -2.24 4.81 -25.86
C PRO A 257 -1.57 5.63 -26.97
N PRO A 258 -0.60 5.06 -27.71
CA PRO A 258 -0.01 5.76 -28.84
C PRO A 258 -1.11 6.09 -29.85
N SER A 259 -1.20 7.37 -30.24
CA SER A 259 -2.04 7.77 -31.36
C SER A 259 -1.55 7.09 -32.65
N PRO A 260 -2.44 6.57 -33.51
CA PRO A 260 -2.04 5.90 -34.74
C PRO A 260 -1.68 6.93 -35.81
N ALA A 261 -0.55 7.62 -35.67
CA ALA A 261 -0.05 8.52 -36.70
C ALA A 261 1.45 8.80 -36.54
N SER A 262 2.28 7.79 -36.81
CA SER A 262 3.63 8.00 -37.36
C SER A 262 4.13 6.69 -37.98
N LYS A 263 3.56 6.34 -39.14
CA LYS A 263 4.28 5.47 -40.08
C LYS A 263 5.44 6.31 -40.60
N ILE A 264 6.65 5.97 -40.15
CA ILE A 264 7.91 6.52 -40.61
C ILE A 264 8.05 6.13 -42.09
N ALA A 265 8.06 7.14 -42.96
CA ALA A 265 8.46 7.02 -44.35
C ALA A 265 9.98 6.75 -44.41
N GLN A 266 10.37 5.77 -45.22
CA GLN A 266 11.78 5.44 -45.49
C GLN A 266 12.42 6.55 -46.36
N PRO A 267 13.71 6.87 -46.17
CA PRO A 267 14.41 7.83 -47.03
C PRO A 267 15.10 7.13 -48.20
N GLU A 268 14.81 7.60 -49.41
CA GLU A 268 15.58 7.37 -50.64
C GLU A 268 16.76 8.38 -50.72
N PRO A 269 17.91 8.04 -51.32
CA PRO A 269 19.08 8.92 -51.37
C PRO A 269 19.27 9.59 -52.73
N SER A 270 19.51 10.90 -52.77
CA SER A 270 20.25 11.54 -53.89
C SER A 270 20.69 12.98 -53.61
N SER A 271 22.01 13.14 -53.47
CA SER A 271 22.93 14.11 -54.12
C SER A 271 22.55 15.58 -54.42
N ASN A 272 23.55 16.42 -54.11
CA ASN A 272 24.03 17.65 -54.78
C ASN A 272 23.37 19.02 -54.50
N GLY A 273 24.25 19.99 -54.19
CA GLY A 273 24.14 21.33 -54.76
C GLY A 273 24.24 22.54 -53.81
N GLN A 274 25.47 22.90 -53.42
CA GLN A 274 26.07 24.25 -53.36
C GLN A 274 25.30 25.51 -52.88
N ASN A 275 25.98 26.22 -51.98
CA ASN A 275 26.23 27.68 -51.89
C ASN A 275 25.09 28.65 -51.62
N ASN A 276 25.15 29.36 -50.48
CA ASN A 276 25.56 30.78 -50.48
C ASN A 276 25.82 31.33 -49.06
N THR A 277 26.75 32.27 -49.03
CA THR A 277 27.40 32.94 -47.90
C THR A 277 26.72 34.27 -47.57
N GLU A 278 27.06 34.85 -46.41
CA GLU A 278 26.85 36.25 -45.94
C GLU A 278 25.53 36.54 -45.18
N ALA A 279 25.46 37.34 -44.12
CA ALA A 279 26.40 37.91 -43.15
C ALA A 279 25.57 38.61 -42.04
N LEU A 280 26.24 38.97 -40.94
CA LEU A 280 25.96 40.06 -40.00
C LEU A 280 25.07 39.83 -38.76
N LEU A 281 25.77 40.01 -37.63
CA LEU A 281 25.31 40.26 -36.27
C LEU A 281 24.34 41.45 -36.19
N GLN A 282 23.20 41.27 -35.53
CA GLN A 282 22.62 42.29 -34.67
C GLN A 282 21.71 41.69 -33.60
N ALA A 283 21.80 42.29 -32.43
CA ALA A 283 21.30 41.78 -31.17
C ALA A 283 19.79 41.97 -30.98
N SER A 284 19.27 41.10 -30.11
CA SER A 284 18.32 41.38 -29.04
C SER A 284 16.82 41.16 -29.28
N VAL A 285 16.29 40.36 -28.33
CA VAL A 285 14.90 40.22 -27.89
C VAL A 285 13.94 39.50 -28.84
N SER A 286 13.74 38.19 -28.62
CA SER A 286 12.41 37.61 -28.33
C SER A 286 12.40 36.07 -28.37
N SER A 287 11.56 35.51 -27.51
CA SER A 287 11.24 34.08 -27.33
C SER A 287 12.27 33.23 -26.59
N SER A 288 12.32 33.42 -25.26
CA SER A 288 12.69 32.34 -24.37
C SER A 288 11.73 31.17 -24.59
N THR A 289 12.18 30.17 -25.32
CA THR A 289 11.58 28.83 -25.34
C THR A 289 11.41 28.34 -23.89
N PRO A 290 10.30 27.65 -23.54
CA PRO A 290 10.10 27.20 -22.17
C PRO A 290 11.24 26.24 -21.81
N ARG A 291 11.87 26.48 -20.66
CA ARG A 291 12.85 25.58 -20.05
C ARG A 291 12.33 24.15 -20.17
N SER A 292 13.15 23.25 -20.71
CA SER A 292 12.83 21.83 -20.80
C SER A 292 12.34 21.34 -19.44
N ASN A 293 11.10 20.83 -19.39
CA ASN A 293 10.57 20.16 -18.19
C ASN A 293 11.34 18.86 -18.00
N LYS A 294 12.56 18.96 -17.47
CA LYS A 294 13.37 17.80 -17.12
C LYS A 294 12.65 17.08 -15.97
N ILE A 295 12.26 15.83 -16.21
CA ILE A 295 11.58 14.99 -15.23
C ILE A 295 12.49 14.88 -14.00
N PRO A 296 11.99 15.17 -12.79
CA PRO A 296 12.80 15.01 -11.59
C PRO A 296 13.27 13.57 -11.44
N LEU A 297 14.52 13.38 -10.97
CA LEU A 297 15.05 12.03 -10.71
C LEU A 297 14.21 11.34 -9.63
N HIS A 298 13.83 10.09 -9.89
CA HIS A 298 13.01 9.26 -9.02
C HIS A 298 13.18 7.79 -9.39
N THR A 299 12.79 6.88 -8.48
CA THR A 299 12.61 5.46 -8.79
C THR A 299 11.14 5.13 -8.84
N ARG A 300 10.69 4.47 -9.91
CA ARG A 300 9.33 3.98 -10.07
C ARG A 300 9.30 2.46 -10.01
N PHE A 301 8.60 1.93 -9.01
CA PHE A 301 8.26 0.52 -8.89
C PHE A 301 6.96 0.27 -9.63
N LEU A 302 7.00 -0.58 -10.65
CA LEU A 302 5.83 -0.94 -11.43
C LEU A 302 4.91 -1.85 -10.61
N PRO A 303 3.58 -1.70 -10.74
CA PRO A 303 2.64 -2.57 -10.07
C PRO A 303 2.74 -3.98 -10.64
N SER A 304 2.44 -4.98 -9.82
CA SER A 304 2.32 -6.36 -10.29
C SER A 304 1.32 -6.43 -11.44
N PRO A 305 1.62 -7.14 -12.55
CA PRO A 305 0.64 -7.36 -13.63
C PRO A 305 -0.57 -8.16 -13.14
N HIS A 306 -0.45 -8.82 -11.99
CA HIS A 306 -1.50 -9.60 -11.35
C HIS A 306 -1.65 -9.14 -9.89
N PRO A 307 -2.36 -8.02 -9.65
CA PRO A 307 -2.59 -7.51 -8.30
C PRO A 307 -3.33 -8.49 -7.41
N VAL A 308 -2.93 -8.57 -6.15
CA VAL A 308 -3.60 -9.32 -5.11
C VAL A 308 -4.91 -8.61 -4.77
N ARG A 309 -6.04 -9.32 -4.76
CA ARG A 309 -7.35 -8.75 -4.38
C ARG A 309 -7.34 -8.37 -2.89
N ASP A 310 -8.13 -7.37 -2.50
CA ASP A 310 -8.13 -6.79 -1.14
C ASP A 310 -8.22 -7.81 -0.02
N ARG A 311 -9.11 -8.81 -0.15
CA ARG A 311 -9.24 -9.86 0.85
C ARG A 311 -7.92 -10.62 1.04
N TYR A 312 -7.27 -10.98 -0.05
CA TYR A 312 -6.02 -11.74 -0.04
C TYR A 312 -4.84 -10.86 0.37
N PHE A 313 -4.86 -9.58 0.01
CA PHE A 313 -3.88 -8.59 0.45
C PHE A 313 -3.96 -8.40 1.97
N TRP A 314 -5.18 -8.25 2.50
CA TRP A 314 -5.45 -8.18 3.93
C TRP A 314 -4.95 -9.44 4.66
N ILE A 315 -5.19 -10.64 4.11
CA ILE A 315 -4.66 -11.89 4.70
C ILE A 315 -3.13 -11.90 4.75
N LEU A 316 -2.46 -11.49 3.67
CA LEU A 316 -1.01 -11.51 3.60
C LEU A 316 -0.35 -10.45 4.49
N HIS A 317 -0.97 -9.27 4.60
CA HIS A 317 -0.25 -8.09 5.06
C HIS A 317 -0.95 -7.32 6.18
N GLY A 318 -2.29 -7.40 6.25
CA GLY A 318 -3.05 -6.81 7.35
C GLY A 318 -2.96 -7.62 8.64
N LEU A 319 -2.83 -8.95 8.52
CA LEU A 319 -2.86 -9.86 9.66
C LEU A 319 -1.48 -10.07 10.31
N ARG A 320 -1.47 -10.29 11.64
CA ARG A 320 -0.32 -10.83 12.38
C ARG A 320 -0.45 -12.35 12.44
N PRO A 321 0.52 -13.10 11.90
CA PRO A 321 0.57 -14.53 12.16
C PRO A 321 0.86 -14.82 13.63
N HIS A 322 0.05 -15.68 14.26
CA HIS A 322 0.22 -16.17 15.63
C HIS A 322 0.85 -17.56 15.69
N GLY A 323 1.02 -18.21 14.54
CA GLY A 323 1.73 -19.48 14.42
C GLY A 323 2.20 -19.79 13.00
N THR A 324 2.72 -20.99 12.83
CA THR A 324 3.22 -21.54 11.57
C THR A 324 2.56 -22.90 11.32
N LEU A 325 2.03 -23.11 10.12
CA LEU A 325 1.67 -24.43 9.61
C LEU A 325 2.73 -24.89 8.62
N TYR A 326 3.30 -26.06 8.88
CA TYR A 326 4.22 -26.73 7.97
C TYR A 326 3.43 -27.72 7.13
N ILE A 327 3.54 -27.60 5.81
CA ILE A 327 2.80 -28.42 4.86
C ILE A 327 3.75 -29.17 3.94
N ASP A 328 3.33 -30.35 3.48
CA ASP A 328 4.10 -31.12 2.51
C ASP A 328 4.00 -30.53 1.08
N PRO A 329 4.88 -30.93 0.15
CA PRO A 329 4.85 -30.43 -1.22
C PRO A 329 3.58 -30.78 -1.99
N GLY A 330 2.91 -31.89 -1.64
CA GLY A 330 1.64 -32.31 -2.25
C GLY A 330 0.50 -31.37 -1.88
N ALA A 331 0.42 -31.02 -0.59
CA ALA A 331 -0.49 -30.00 -0.08
C ALA A 331 -0.23 -28.65 -0.75
N TYR A 332 1.03 -28.21 -0.83
CA TYR A 332 1.37 -26.96 -1.52
C TYR A 332 0.89 -26.94 -2.98
N LYS A 333 1.15 -28.01 -3.74
CA LYS A 333 0.70 -28.15 -5.12
C LYS A 333 -0.84 -28.09 -5.23
N ALA A 334 -1.56 -28.72 -4.31
CA ALA A 334 -3.02 -28.65 -4.25
C ALA A 334 -3.53 -27.23 -3.97
N LEU A 335 -2.90 -26.52 -3.03
CA LEU A 335 -3.27 -25.14 -2.71
C LEU A 335 -3.01 -24.17 -3.86
N VAL A 336 -1.89 -24.33 -4.58
CA VAL A 336 -1.62 -23.59 -5.83
C VAL A 336 -2.69 -23.89 -6.87
N GLY A 337 -3.14 -25.15 -6.94
CA GLY A 337 -4.30 -25.61 -7.71
C GLY A 337 -5.66 -25.11 -7.23
N LYS A 338 -5.70 -24.21 -6.23
CA LYS A 338 -6.89 -23.61 -5.59
C LYS A 338 -7.71 -24.54 -4.69
N ALA A 339 -7.13 -25.60 -4.16
CA ALA A 339 -7.76 -26.37 -3.08
C ALA A 339 -7.68 -25.61 -1.73
N GLY A 340 -8.51 -26.02 -0.77
CA GLY A 340 -8.31 -25.70 0.65
C GLY A 340 -7.25 -26.61 1.28
N LEU A 341 -6.73 -26.22 2.44
CA LEU A 341 -5.76 -27.01 3.19
C LEU A 341 -6.47 -28.08 4.01
N LEU A 342 -6.25 -29.35 3.68
CA LEU A 342 -6.71 -30.50 4.45
C LEU A 342 -5.71 -30.86 5.54
N ALA A 343 -6.20 -31.48 6.63
CA ALA A 343 -5.36 -31.91 7.74
C ALA A 343 -4.29 -32.94 7.31
N ALA A 344 -4.62 -33.80 6.34
CA ALA A 344 -3.70 -34.79 5.75
C ALA A 344 -2.40 -34.18 5.20
N GLY A 345 -2.48 -32.94 4.68
CA GLY A 345 -1.35 -32.21 4.12
C GLY A 345 -0.54 -31.39 5.12
N VAL A 346 -0.98 -31.35 6.39
CA VAL A 346 -0.27 -30.66 7.48
C VAL A 346 0.76 -31.62 8.08
N VAL A 347 2.02 -31.23 8.03
CA VAL A 347 3.14 -31.99 8.59
C VAL A 347 3.36 -31.62 10.05
N ASP A 348 3.28 -30.33 10.35
CA ASP A 348 3.50 -29.84 11.70
C ASP A 348 2.83 -28.48 11.95
N VAL A 349 2.69 -28.13 13.23
CA VAL A 349 2.10 -26.87 13.69
C VAL A 349 2.96 -26.29 14.81
N GLU A 350 3.27 -25.00 14.71
CA GLU A 350 4.06 -24.27 15.69
C GLU A 350 3.29 -23.02 16.15
N GLY A 351 3.38 -22.71 17.44
CA GLY A 351 2.74 -21.56 18.06
C GLY A 351 1.41 -21.90 18.74
N VAL A 352 0.87 -20.91 19.45
CA VAL A 352 -0.43 -21.01 20.13
C VAL A 352 -1.37 -20.01 19.47
N PHE A 353 -2.42 -20.53 18.85
CA PHE A 353 -3.40 -19.71 18.15
C PHE A 353 -4.78 -20.37 18.19
N ALA A 354 -5.81 -19.53 18.19
CA ALA A 354 -7.21 -19.92 18.19
C ALA A 354 -7.77 -20.08 16.76
N GLN A 355 -9.03 -20.48 16.67
CA GLN A 355 -9.77 -20.49 15.41
C GLN A 355 -9.83 -19.07 14.81
N GLN A 356 -9.79 -18.99 13.48
CA GLN A 356 -9.80 -17.75 12.68
C GLN A 356 -8.62 -16.82 12.94
N GLU A 357 -7.56 -17.29 13.60
CA GLU A 357 -6.31 -16.54 13.68
C GLU A 357 -5.40 -16.82 12.49
N ALA A 358 -4.58 -15.82 12.16
CA ALA A 358 -3.68 -15.90 11.03
C ALA A 358 -2.45 -16.75 11.36
N VAL A 359 -1.99 -17.52 10.39
CA VAL A 359 -0.79 -18.36 10.47
C VAL A 359 0.05 -18.21 9.21
N ARG A 360 1.36 -18.41 9.35
CA ARG A 360 2.27 -18.61 8.21
C ARG A 360 2.04 -20.00 7.62
N ILE A 361 2.13 -20.12 6.30
CA ILE A 361 2.18 -21.40 5.60
C ILE A 361 3.60 -21.60 5.11
N CYS A 362 4.25 -22.65 5.59
CA CYS A 362 5.60 -23.01 5.21
C CYS A 362 5.62 -24.38 4.53
N VAL A 363 6.28 -24.47 3.37
CA VAL A 363 6.51 -25.76 2.71
C VAL A 363 7.80 -26.37 3.26
N VAL A 364 7.74 -27.66 3.57
CA VAL A 364 8.90 -28.45 3.99
C VAL A 364 9.21 -29.52 2.95
N GLU A 365 10.49 -29.70 2.62
CA GLU A 365 10.91 -30.59 1.53
C GLU A 365 10.88 -32.07 1.92
N LYS A 366 11.18 -32.38 3.18
CA LYS A 366 11.31 -33.76 3.67
C LYS A 366 10.50 -33.98 4.94
N LYS A 367 9.53 -34.90 4.86
CA LYS A 367 8.77 -35.41 6.01
C LYS A 367 9.55 -36.57 6.64
N ARG A 368 9.64 -36.59 7.97
CA ARG A 368 10.19 -37.71 8.75
C ARG A 368 9.07 -38.62 9.22
N SER A 369 9.36 -39.92 9.31
CA SER A 369 8.42 -40.91 9.86
C SER A 369 8.44 -40.94 11.40
N THR A 370 9.56 -40.54 12.00
CA THR A 370 9.76 -40.44 13.45
C THR A 370 10.21 -39.02 13.81
N PRO A 371 9.82 -38.49 14.99
CA PRO A 371 10.30 -37.19 15.46
C PRO A 371 11.83 -37.13 15.54
N GLY A 372 12.41 -36.01 15.11
CA GLY A 372 13.83 -35.73 15.30
C GLY A 372 14.18 -35.47 16.78
N GLU A 373 15.47 -35.27 17.07
CA GLU A 373 15.93 -34.84 18.40
C GLU A 373 15.31 -33.51 18.85
N ASP A 374 14.91 -32.67 17.89
CA ASP A 374 14.19 -31.41 18.09
C ASP A 374 12.65 -31.58 18.17
N GLY A 375 12.15 -32.81 18.14
CA GLY A 375 10.73 -33.15 18.18
C GLY A 375 9.98 -32.94 16.86
N LYS A 376 10.64 -32.45 15.80
CA LYS A 376 9.99 -32.14 14.52
C LYS A 376 9.80 -33.36 13.64
N LEU A 377 8.71 -33.35 12.89
CA LEU A 377 8.36 -34.39 11.89
C LEU A 377 8.86 -34.06 10.47
N TRP A 378 9.81 -33.13 10.34
CA TRP A 378 10.38 -32.73 9.07
C TRP A 378 11.84 -32.31 9.22
N GLU A 379 12.55 -32.27 8.11
CA GLU A 379 13.94 -31.83 8.05
C GLU A 379 14.23 -30.93 6.85
N GLY A 380 15.30 -30.16 6.93
CA GLY A 380 15.72 -29.21 5.90
C GLY A 380 15.24 -27.80 6.18
N THR A 381 15.09 -27.01 5.12
CA THR A 381 14.67 -25.61 5.22
C THR A 381 13.17 -25.50 4.99
N ALA A 382 12.49 -24.75 5.86
CA ALA A 382 11.09 -24.39 5.66
C ALA A 382 11.01 -23.08 4.87
N THR A 383 10.22 -23.05 3.80
CA THR A 383 10.02 -21.85 2.99
C THR A 383 8.61 -21.31 3.22
N GLU A 384 8.48 -20.09 3.76
CA GLU A 384 7.19 -19.41 3.87
C GLU A 384 6.67 -19.08 2.47
N VAL A 385 5.53 -19.66 2.10
CA VAL A 385 4.91 -19.47 0.79
C VAL A 385 3.69 -18.56 0.86
N GLY A 386 3.08 -18.41 2.04
CA GLY A 386 1.85 -17.65 2.18
C GLY A 386 1.35 -17.57 3.61
N ARG A 387 0.10 -17.12 3.75
CA ARG A 387 -0.59 -17.00 5.04
C ARG A 387 -2.03 -17.51 4.92
N ALA A 388 -2.56 -18.00 6.03
CA ALA A 388 -3.93 -18.49 6.13
C ALA A 388 -4.63 -17.99 7.39
N LEU A 389 -5.97 -17.94 7.35
CA LEU A 389 -6.80 -18.04 8.55
C LEU A 389 -7.20 -19.51 8.76
N THR A 390 -7.04 -20.03 9.98
CA THR A 390 -7.35 -21.43 10.29
C THR A 390 -8.78 -21.62 10.78
N ASN A 391 -9.37 -22.79 10.50
CA ASN A 391 -10.68 -23.21 11.00
C ASN A 391 -10.60 -23.99 12.31
N TYR A 392 -9.40 -24.23 12.83
CA TYR A 392 -9.14 -24.96 14.06
C TYR A 392 -8.01 -24.27 14.84
N ALA A 393 -8.03 -24.41 16.17
CA ALA A 393 -6.95 -23.93 17.04
C ALA A 393 -5.69 -24.81 16.89
N SER A 394 -4.53 -24.31 17.32
CA SER A 394 -3.26 -25.02 17.14
C SER A 394 -3.22 -26.37 17.87
N SER A 395 -3.85 -26.46 19.05
CA SER A 395 -3.98 -27.70 19.82
C SER A 395 -4.85 -28.75 19.13
N GLU A 396 -5.84 -28.32 18.36
CA GLU A 396 -6.73 -29.20 17.59
C GLU A 396 -6.05 -29.66 16.30
N ILE A 397 -5.40 -28.73 15.59
CA ILE A 397 -4.58 -29.04 14.41
C ILE A 397 -3.48 -30.04 14.76
N ALA A 398 -2.85 -29.91 15.93
CA ALA A 398 -1.85 -30.86 16.40
C ALA A 398 -2.38 -32.30 16.56
N ARG A 399 -3.68 -32.47 16.82
CA ARG A 399 -4.34 -33.79 16.96
C ARG A 399 -4.80 -34.36 15.62
N ILE A 400 -5.16 -33.51 14.66
CA ILE A 400 -5.70 -33.96 13.36
C ILE A 400 -4.66 -33.95 12.24
N LYS A 401 -3.47 -33.35 12.44
CA LYS A 401 -2.42 -33.29 11.40
C LYS A 401 -2.09 -34.69 10.87
N GLY A 402 -2.04 -34.83 9.55
CA GLY A 402 -1.78 -36.10 8.87
C GLY A 402 -2.99 -37.04 8.74
N HIS A 403 -4.14 -36.75 9.36
CA HIS A 403 -5.34 -37.57 9.25
C HIS A 403 -6.25 -37.13 8.08
N GLN A 404 -7.08 -38.06 7.60
CA GLN A 404 -8.12 -37.76 6.62
C GLN A 404 -9.29 -37.02 7.28
N SER A 405 -9.99 -36.17 6.53
CA SER A 405 -11.08 -35.36 7.09
C SER A 405 -12.17 -36.23 7.75
N ALA A 406 -12.47 -37.41 7.21
CA ALA A 406 -13.45 -38.34 7.81
C ALA A 406 -13.10 -38.78 9.25
N GLU A 407 -11.83 -38.70 9.67
CA GLU A 407 -11.38 -39.09 11.01
C GLU A 407 -11.51 -37.97 12.04
N ILE A 408 -11.66 -36.71 11.61
CA ILE A 408 -11.73 -35.53 12.48
C ILE A 408 -12.83 -35.62 13.55
N PRO A 409 -14.08 -36.06 13.25
CA PRO A 409 -15.14 -36.12 14.27
C PRO A 409 -14.79 -37.09 15.40
N ALA A 410 -14.11 -38.19 15.09
CA ALA A 410 -13.66 -39.15 16.10
C ALA A 410 -12.51 -38.58 16.95
N LEU A 411 -11.63 -37.78 16.34
CA LEU A 411 -10.47 -37.20 17.03
C LEU A 411 -10.80 -35.99 17.89
N LEU A 412 -11.71 -35.11 17.45
CA LEU A 412 -12.04 -33.85 18.14
C LEU A 412 -13.41 -33.87 18.83
N GLY A 413 -14.28 -34.82 18.49
CA GLY A 413 -15.67 -34.87 18.96
C GLY A 413 -16.63 -33.98 18.15
N TYR A 414 -16.12 -33.22 17.18
CA TYR A 414 -16.89 -32.36 16.30
C TYR A 414 -16.14 -32.11 14.97
N MET A 415 -16.84 -31.59 13.96
CA MET A 415 -16.22 -31.06 12.75
C MET A 415 -17.07 -29.93 12.19
N ASP A 416 -16.54 -28.71 12.23
CA ASP A 416 -17.16 -27.55 11.59
C ASP A 416 -16.76 -27.40 10.12
N SER A 417 -15.61 -27.97 9.72
CA SER A 417 -15.08 -27.87 8.37
C SER A 417 -14.14 -29.04 8.05
N GLU A 418 -14.22 -29.60 6.84
CA GLU A 418 -13.26 -30.61 6.38
C GLU A 418 -11.84 -30.04 6.17
N TYR A 419 -11.72 -28.72 6.03
CA TYR A 419 -10.48 -28.00 5.82
C TYR A 419 -9.93 -27.37 7.11
N VAL A 420 -8.62 -27.50 7.32
CA VAL A 420 -7.84 -26.71 8.28
C VAL A 420 -7.84 -25.24 7.91
N ALA A 421 -7.80 -24.92 6.61
CA ALA A 421 -8.01 -23.56 6.11
C ALA A 421 -8.72 -23.62 4.75
N GLN A 422 -9.81 -22.86 4.59
CA GLN A 422 -10.52 -22.78 3.31
C GLN A 422 -9.69 -22.01 2.27
N ARG A 423 -9.96 -22.27 0.99
CA ARG A 423 -9.24 -21.63 -0.12
C ARG A 423 -9.33 -20.10 -0.07
N GLU A 424 -10.48 -19.55 0.30
CA GLU A 424 -10.77 -18.11 0.39
C GLU A 424 -10.06 -17.44 1.56
N SER A 425 -9.54 -18.25 2.48
CA SER A 425 -8.79 -17.86 3.66
C SER A 425 -7.29 -18.11 3.52
N ILE A 426 -6.83 -18.58 2.36
CA ILE A 426 -5.42 -18.81 2.03
C ILE A 426 -4.96 -17.81 0.97
N SER A 427 -3.79 -17.22 1.19
CA SER A 427 -3.13 -16.33 0.25
C SER A 427 -1.64 -16.64 0.15
N PHE A 428 -1.08 -16.54 -1.05
CA PHE A 428 0.32 -16.83 -1.33
C PHE A 428 1.09 -15.55 -1.68
N PHE A 429 2.35 -15.48 -1.27
CA PHE A 429 3.27 -14.51 -1.84
C PHE A 429 3.47 -14.90 -3.31
N SER A 430 3.33 -13.94 -4.23
CA SER A 430 3.46 -14.22 -5.65
C SER A 430 4.90 -14.65 -5.96
N PHE A 431 5.11 -15.95 -6.17
CA PHE A 431 6.29 -16.46 -6.87
C PHE A 431 5.95 -16.48 -8.36
N SER A 432 6.85 -15.91 -9.16
CA SER A 432 6.77 -15.77 -10.61
C SER A 432 6.04 -16.94 -11.31
N GLY A 433 4.98 -16.63 -12.07
CA GLY A 433 4.65 -17.41 -13.27
C GLY A 433 3.20 -17.80 -13.53
N VAL A 434 2.30 -17.94 -12.55
CA VAL A 434 0.96 -18.49 -12.86
C VAL A 434 -0.17 -17.91 -12.00
N SER A 435 -0.74 -16.78 -12.43
CA SER A 435 -2.19 -16.58 -12.22
C SER A 435 -2.77 -15.70 -13.32
N ARG A 436 -3.69 -16.28 -14.10
CA ARG A 436 -4.33 -15.71 -15.30
C ARG A 436 -5.21 -14.48 -15.01
N PRO A 437 -5.58 -13.68 -16.04
CA PRO A 437 -6.14 -12.33 -15.91
C PRO A 437 -7.52 -12.30 -15.25
N ALA A 438 -7.91 -11.10 -14.80
CA ALA A 438 -9.25 -10.81 -14.31
C ALA A 438 -10.32 -11.16 -15.36
N THR A 439 -11.38 -11.85 -14.91
CA THR A 439 -12.62 -12.00 -15.68
C THR A 439 -13.10 -10.60 -16.11
N PRO A 440 -13.49 -10.39 -17.38
CA PRO A 440 -13.94 -9.07 -17.83
C PRO A 440 -15.16 -8.65 -17.01
N VAL A 441 -15.14 -7.38 -16.58
CA VAL A 441 -16.30 -6.71 -15.99
C VAL A 441 -17.43 -6.78 -17.00
N ARG A 442 -18.58 -7.38 -16.63
CA ARG A 442 -19.79 -7.32 -17.45
C ARG A 442 -20.12 -5.85 -17.68
N GLU A 443 -20.04 -5.41 -18.94
CA GLU A 443 -20.66 -4.15 -19.35
C GLU A 443 -22.14 -4.20 -18.95
N ILE A 444 -22.58 -3.20 -18.20
CA ILE A 444 -23.98 -2.95 -17.95
C ILE A 444 -24.57 -2.53 -19.30
N VAL A 445 -25.15 -3.49 -20.02
CA VAL A 445 -25.98 -3.22 -21.18
C VAL A 445 -27.19 -2.45 -20.67
N ALA A 446 -27.26 -1.16 -20.98
CA ALA A 446 -28.46 -0.36 -20.76
C ALA A 446 -29.60 -0.98 -21.57
N SER A 447 -30.50 -1.69 -20.90
CA SER A 447 -31.75 -2.17 -21.49
C SER A 447 -32.64 -0.96 -21.76
N HIS A 448 -32.83 -0.65 -23.05
CA HIS A 448 -33.94 0.15 -23.52
C HIS A 448 -35.26 -0.54 -23.14
N GLU A 449 -36.03 0.08 -22.26
CA GLU A 449 -37.47 -0.21 -22.14
C GLU A 449 -38.21 0.46 -23.30
N PRO A 450 -39.08 -0.26 -24.03
CA PRO A 450 -39.96 0.35 -25.01
C PRO A 450 -41.18 0.96 -24.32
N ALA A 451 -41.54 2.18 -24.76
CA ALA A 451 -42.73 2.88 -24.33
C ALA A 451 -44.01 2.09 -24.67
N ALA A 452 -44.81 1.76 -23.66
CA ALA A 452 -46.15 1.22 -23.82
C ALA A 452 -47.21 2.18 -23.28
N SER A 453 -48.31 2.23 -24.01
CA SER A 453 -49.38 3.22 -24.05
C SER A 453 -50.14 3.44 -22.74
N ARG A 454 -50.41 4.73 -22.46
CA ARG A 454 -51.46 5.20 -21.55
C ARG A 454 -52.85 4.73 -22.03
N ALA A 455 -53.60 4.08 -21.14
CA ALA A 455 -55.06 4.07 -21.16
C ALA A 455 -55.57 4.49 -19.78
N GLN A 456 -56.37 5.55 -19.77
CA GLN A 456 -57.08 6.12 -18.63
C GLN A 456 -58.38 5.36 -18.37
N THR A 457 -58.76 5.14 -17.10
CA THR A 457 -60.09 5.39 -16.46
C THR A 457 -60.18 4.70 -15.08
N PRO A 458 -61.09 5.09 -14.15
CA PRO A 458 -61.04 6.33 -13.38
C PRO A 458 -61.20 6.11 -11.85
N LEU A 459 -61.15 7.23 -11.12
CA LEU A 459 -61.26 7.38 -9.67
C LEU A 459 -62.46 6.68 -9.00
N ALA A 460 -62.21 6.17 -7.80
CA ALA A 460 -63.15 6.17 -6.67
C ALA A 460 -62.40 6.59 -5.39
N SER A 461 -62.95 7.55 -4.67
CA SER A 461 -62.51 8.07 -3.36
C SER A 461 -63.57 7.72 -2.29
N PRO A 462 -63.42 8.15 -1.03
CA PRO A 462 -62.39 7.78 -0.05
C PRO A 462 -63.02 7.06 1.17
N GLY A 463 -62.22 6.29 1.92
CA GLY A 463 -62.63 5.67 3.18
C GLY A 463 -61.63 6.03 4.28
N GLU A 464 -62.13 6.63 5.34
CA GLU A 464 -61.41 7.13 6.51
C GLU A 464 -60.77 6.04 7.38
N GLU A 465 -59.87 6.53 8.23
CA GLU A 465 -59.65 6.16 9.64
C GLU A 465 -58.44 5.31 10.06
N LYS A 466 -57.81 5.90 11.10
CA LYS A 466 -57.11 5.30 12.26
C LYS A 466 -55.63 4.99 12.11
N GLY A 467 -54.84 5.88 12.73
CA GLY A 467 -53.43 5.69 12.98
C GLY A 467 -53.12 4.70 14.09
N VAL A 468 -51.85 4.35 14.18
CA VAL A 468 -51.20 3.82 15.39
C VAL A 468 -49.76 4.35 15.41
N VAL A 469 -49.43 5.00 16.51
CA VAL A 469 -48.08 5.35 16.97
C VAL A 469 -47.59 4.21 17.86
N VAL A 470 -46.38 3.69 17.61
CA VAL A 470 -45.52 3.00 18.59
C VAL A 470 -44.08 3.27 18.12
N GLY A 471 -43.11 3.75 18.90
CA GLY A 471 -42.96 3.82 20.34
C GLY A 471 -41.71 3.05 20.76
N LEU A 472 -40.64 3.82 21.07
CA LEU A 472 -39.31 3.46 21.61
C LEU A 472 -38.24 3.00 20.62
#